data_AF-A0A453NAM8-F1
#
_entry.id   AF-A0A453NAM8-F1
#
_cell.length_a   1.000
_cell.length_b   1.000
_cell.length_c   1.000
_cell.angle_alpha   90.00
_cell.angle_beta   90.00
_cell.angle_gamma   90.00
#
_symmetry.space_group_name_H-M   'P 1'
#
loop_
_entity.id
_entity.type
_entity.pdbx_description
1 polymer ?
#
loop_
_entity_poly.entity_id
_entity_poly.type
_entity_poly.pdbx_seq_one_letter_code
_entity_poly.pdbx_strand_id
1 'polypeptide(L)'
;ARPSYRETTRTRRGRATLNQLLGAGPHASPPHVRPVRAVSPTPLPSLPPSPPGSGSPAPPMASSSALLTGERLVVFLFAARVALAAPARLAAPLALLAGAALAVELAVDRSAAAPSSPLRRFRTRPGASSGILLGATTLPCVMLARLIQLSRILPTDPNGAQEFAYLEMQYWAVSISCASVLAFFLWHLRQSANNEISKALKYGSLMVVLYLVTFLLFFLLKTDGGLLAMTKNGYLLCHGVAAVILIKHILEKFPSCSSFGEGLLVSSGLVVYFGDILARTLSKMEVSASSGAFIHTPGTQSEIATVIQGVLLGLFLLPLLYKSSLQVWVYCRTLGKQRTQAIEKRAEKGTGSAVFYVSLLVVLLFLVPSWTRLVQGLEVHPFVWVLNYMFTNSDERLLLCAYWIFVICVSIRRFYSISKQSKTERILLRKYYHLVAVLIFSPAVIFQPAFLDLAFGAAFALFLILEMIRVWEVYPLGHTIHQFMNAFTDHRDSEILIISHFSLLLGCALPKWMSSGFNDRPLAPFAGILSLGIGDTM
;
A
#
# COMPACT_ATOMS: atom_id res chain seq x y z
N ALA A 1 35.83 -46.46 -35.20
CA ALA A 1 36.22 -45.99 -33.86
C ALA A 1 35.12 -45.10 -33.27
N ARG A 2 34.85 -45.21 -31.96
CA ARG A 2 34.27 -44.13 -31.10
C ARG A 2 35.42 -43.16 -30.70
N PRO A 3 35.24 -42.04 -29.95
CA PRO A 3 34.04 -41.46 -29.29
C PRO A 3 33.68 -40.07 -29.93
N SER A 4 32.98 -39.09 -29.34
CA SER A 4 32.49 -38.87 -27.96
C SER A 4 31.26 -37.95 -27.86
N TYR A 5 30.83 -37.68 -26.62
CA TYR A 5 29.70 -36.86 -26.18
C TYR A 5 30.13 -35.45 -25.73
N ARG A 6 29.23 -34.45 -25.85
CA ARG A 6 29.01 -33.46 -24.77
C ARG A 6 27.67 -32.72 -24.92
N GLU A 7 26.67 -33.14 -24.16
CA GLU A 7 25.49 -32.32 -23.86
C GLU A 7 25.85 -31.26 -22.82
N THR A 8 25.31 -30.04 -22.96
CA THR A 8 25.33 -29.01 -21.90
C THR A 8 23.90 -28.68 -21.47
N THR A 9 23.57 -29.10 -20.25
CA THR A 9 22.30 -28.84 -19.58
C THR A 9 22.12 -27.36 -19.25
N ARG A 10 21.01 -26.75 -19.68
CA ARG A 10 20.59 -25.41 -19.21
C ARG A 10 19.14 -25.39 -18.68
N THR A 11 19.04 -25.65 -17.38
CA THR A 11 18.02 -25.11 -16.44
C THR A 11 16.57 -25.03 -16.90
N ARG A 12 15.80 -26.08 -16.60
CA ARG A 12 14.33 -26.10 -16.58
C ARG A 12 13.82 -25.45 -15.27
N ARG A 13 13.52 -24.15 -15.26
CA ARG A 13 12.75 -23.46 -14.20
C ARG A 13 11.80 -22.43 -14.82
N GLY A 14 10.54 -22.38 -14.35
CA GLY A 14 9.52 -21.45 -14.84
C GLY A 14 8.24 -22.14 -15.32
N ARG A 15 7.47 -22.76 -14.41
CA ARG A 15 6.04 -23.15 -14.58
C ARG A 15 5.48 -23.72 -13.27
N ALA A 16 5.06 -22.84 -12.35
CA ALA A 16 4.36 -23.23 -11.12
C ALA A 16 3.57 -22.08 -10.45
N THR A 17 3.01 -21.15 -11.23
CA THR A 17 2.30 -19.97 -10.69
C THR A 17 0.82 -20.19 -10.35
N LEU A 18 0.14 -21.16 -10.99
CA LEU A 18 -1.30 -21.36 -10.76
C LEU A 18 -1.62 -22.13 -9.47
N ASN A 19 -0.82 -23.15 -9.13
CA ASN A 19 -1.08 -24.03 -7.98
C ASN A 19 -0.68 -23.44 -6.62
N GLN A 20 0.04 -22.31 -6.56
CA GLN A 20 0.39 -21.66 -5.29
C GLN A 20 -0.73 -20.74 -4.75
N LEU A 21 -1.77 -20.46 -5.54
CA LEU A 21 -2.92 -19.61 -5.16
C LEU A 21 -4.15 -20.38 -4.66
N LEU A 22 -4.09 -21.72 -4.67
CA LEU A 22 -5.13 -22.63 -4.20
C LEU A 22 -4.51 -23.64 -3.24
N GLY A 23 -4.68 -23.41 -1.94
CA GLY A 23 -4.09 -24.26 -0.91
C GLY A 23 -4.72 -25.65 -0.84
N ALA A 24 -3.89 -26.67 -0.64
CA ALA A 24 -4.31 -28.02 -0.29
C ALA A 24 -3.43 -28.56 0.84
N GLY A 25 -4.06 -29.33 1.73
CA GLY A 25 -3.48 -29.92 2.93
C GLY A 25 -2.67 -31.20 2.70
N PRO A 26 -2.41 -31.99 3.77
CA PRO A 26 -1.07 -32.53 4.00
C PRO A 26 -0.87 -34.02 3.67
N HIS A 27 0.37 -34.48 3.94
CA HIS A 27 0.92 -35.84 3.96
C HIS A 27 1.60 -36.37 2.69
N ALA A 28 2.94 -36.46 2.78
CA ALA A 28 3.71 -37.63 2.35
C ALA A 28 5.01 -37.69 3.17
N SER A 29 5.24 -38.79 3.90
CA SER A 29 6.45 -39.02 4.70
C SER A 29 7.62 -39.47 3.82
N PRO A 30 8.88 -39.08 4.10
CA PRO A 30 10.05 -39.59 3.39
C PRO A 30 10.42 -41.02 3.85
N PRO A 31 10.91 -41.91 2.95
CA PRO A 31 11.31 -43.27 3.33
C PRO A 31 12.71 -43.35 3.96
N HIS A 32 12.92 -44.39 4.76
CA HIS A 32 14.17 -44.69 5.46
C HIS A 32 15.39 -44.83 4.53
N VAL A 33 16.51 -44.23 4.95
CA VAL A 33 17.87 -44.54 4.44
C VAL A 33 18.58 -45.42 5.47
N ARG A 34 19.18 -46.54 5.01
CA ARG A 34 19.96 -47.46 5.86
C ARG A 34 21.34 -46.87 6.21
N PRO A 35 21.91 -47.15 7.40
CA PRO A 35 23.25 -46.71 7.76
C PRO A 35 24.32 -47.56 7.06
N VAL A 36 25.40 -46.92 6.59
CA VAL A 36 26.62 -47.59 6.11
C VAL A 36 27.70 -47.51 7.19
N ARG A 37 28.48 -48.59 7.33
CA ARG A 37 29.46 -48.83 8.40
C ARG A 37 30.55 -47.76 8.51
N ALA A 38 30.99 -47.53 9.74
CA ALA A 38 32.22 -46.83 10.06
C ALA A 38 33.47 -47.65 9.64
N VAL A 39 34.50 -46.95 9.15
CA VAL A 39 35.88 -47.45 9.04
C VAL A 39 36.84 -46.30 9.35
N SER A 40 37.76 -46.55 10.28
CA SER A 40 38.97 -45.76 10.56
C SER A 40 39.94 -46.66 11.35
N PRO A 41 41.24 -46.32 11.51
CA PRO A 41 42.00 -45.23 10.90
C PRO A 41 43.29 -45.70 10.18
N THR A 42 43.95 -44.80 9.43
CA THR A 42 45.41 -44.86 9.19
C THR A 42 45.99 -43.44 9.22
N PRO A 43 47.22 -43.24 9.74
CA PRO A 43 47.77 -41.90 10.00
C PRO A 43 48.44 -41.29 8.77
N LEU A 44 48.36 -39.96 8.65
CA LEU A 44 49.15 -39.14 7.72
C LEU A 44 50.10 -38.21 8.51
N PRO A 45 51.26 -37.83 7.93
CA PRO A 45 52.35 -37.21 8.68
C PRO A 45 52.15 -35.73 9.00
N SER A 46 52.97 -35.25 9.94
CA SER A 46 52.96 -33.92 10.56
C SER A 46 53.12 -32.74 9.58
N LEU A 47 52.29 -31.71 9.76
CA LEU A 47 52.47 -30.36 9.19
C LEU A 47 53.41 -29.50 10.06
N PRO A 48 54.13 -28.52 9.48
CA PRO A 48 55.02 -27.61 10.20
C PRO A 48 54.26 -26.51 10.98
N PRO A 49 54.91 -25.81 11.94
CA PRO A 49 54.22 -24.92 12.89
C PRO A 49 53.74 -23.60 12.29
N SER A 50 52.64 -23.08 12.85
CA SER A 50 52.05 -21.78 12.53
C SER A 50 52.78 -20.60 13.19
N PRO A 51 52.89 -19.42 12.54
CA PRO A 51 53.45 -18.21 13.14
C PRO A 51 52.51 -17.59 14.21
N PRO A 52 53.03 -16.77 15.14
CA PRO A 52 52.27 -16.31 16.29
C PRO A 52 51.41 -15.05 16.02
N GLY A 53 50.22 -15.04 16.63
CA GLY A 53 49.58 -13.83 17.18
C GLY A 53 49.13 -12.73 16.21
N SER A 54 47.93 -12.89 15.63
CA SER A 54 47.06 -11.74 15.34
C SER A 54 45.98 -11.65 16.42
N GLY A 55 45.82 -10.45 17.01
CA GLY A 55 44.95 -10.25 18.16
C GLY A 55 43.47 -10.53 17.85
N SER A 56 42.75 -11.05 18.86
CA SER A 56 41.29 -11.14 18.82
C SER A 56 40.69 -9.77 18.50
N PRO A 57 39.77 -9.65 17.53
CA PRO A 57 39.05 -8.40 17.34
C PRO A 57 38.22 -8.14 18.59
N ALA A 58 38.42 -6.96 19.20
CA ALA A 58 37.60 -6.53 20.32
C ALA A 58 36.11 -6.58 19.92
N PRO A 59 35.19 -6.96 20.83
CA PRO A 59 33.77 -6.90 20.53
C PRO A 59 33.41 -5.47 20.11
N PRO A 60 32.60 -5.28 19.06
CA PRO A 60 32.26 -3.94 18.59
C PRO A 60 31.61 -3.18 19.75
N MET A 61 32.20 -2.04 20.13
CA MET A 61 31.61 -1.15 21.12
C MET A 61 30.17 -0.83 20.68
N ALA A 62 29.20 -1.07 21.57
CA ALA A 62 27.79 -0.80 21.30
C ALA A 62 27.59 0.70 21.09
N SER A 63 27.65 1.13 19.84
CA SER A 63 27.72 2.54 19.48
C SER A 63 26.37 3.23 19.67
N SER A 64 26.42 4.41 20.26
CA SER A 64 25.30 5.36 20.37
C SER A 64 24.70 5.76 19.00
N SER A 65 25.39 5.46 17.90
CA SER A 65 24.93 5.67 16.51
C SER A 65 23.70 4.85 16.10
N ALA A 66 23.31 3.81 16.85
CA ALA A 66 22.16 2.98 16.49
C ALA A 66 20.79 3.67 16.66
N LEU A 67 20.71 4.72 17.49
CA LEU A 67 19.43 5.36 17.84
C LEU A 67 18.96 6.40 16.82
N LEU A 68 19.88 7.23 16.31
CA LEU A 68 19.61 8.28 15.31
C LEU A 68 20.31 7.95 13.99
N THR A 69 19.57 7.31 13.08
CA THR A 69 19.86 7.44 11.65
C THR A 69 19.32 8.78 11.14
N GLY A 70 19.85 9.31 10.04
CA GLY A 70 19.35 10.55 9.43
C GLY A 70 17.85 10.47 9.09
N GLU A 71 17.39 9.32 8.58
CA GLU A 71 15.97 9.02 8.33
C GLU A 71 15.13 9.18 9.61
N ARG A 72 15.52 8.51 10.71
CA ARG A 72 14.82 8.57 12.00
C ARG A 72 14.76 9.99 12.56
N LEU A 73 15.86 10.74 12.45
CA LEU A 73 15.93 12.12 12.93
C LEU A 73 14.96 13.02 12.15
N VAL A 74 14.90 12.92 10.82
CA VAL A 74 13.98 13.70 9.99
C VAL A 74 12.52 13.38 10.33
N VAL A 75 12.17 12.08 10.46
CA VAL A 75 10.81 11.67 10.82
C VAL A 75 10.44 12.14 12.23
N PHE A 76 11.35 12.03 13.19
CA PHE A 76 11.14 12.51 14.56
C PHE A 76 10.92 14.03 14.61
N LEU A 77 11.77 14.82 13.92
CA LEU A 77 11.64 16.28 13.86
C LEU A 77 10.32 16.70 13.20
N PHE A 78 9.88 15.99 12.15
CA PHE A 78 8.60 16.25 11.50
C PHE A 78 7.42 15.93 12.44
N ALA A 79 7.40 14.74 13.04
CA ALA A 79 6.33 14.32 13.95
C ALA A 79 6.25 15.22 15.20
N ALA A 80 7.42 15.59 15.77
CA ALA A 80 7.50 16.53 16.88
C ALA A 80 6.97 17.92 16.50
N ARG A 81 7.30 18.45 15.32
CA ARG A 81 6.78 19.74 14.83
C ARG A 81 5.25 19.73 14.69
N VAL A 82 4.66 18.62 14.23
CA VAL A 82 3.19 18.48 14.14
C VAL A 82 2.59 18.36 15.54
N ALA A 83 3.17 17.56 16.43
CA ALA A 83 2.69 17.38 17.80
C ALA A 83 2.74 18.68 18.63
N LEU A 84 3.83 19.46 18.52
CA LEU A 84 3.98 20.75 19.20
C LEU A 84 3.01 21.84 18.70
N ALA A 85 2.46 21.67 17.49
CA ALA A 85 1.45 22.56 16.93
C ALA A 85 0.00 22.12 17.21
N ALA A 86 -0.20 20.96 17.86
CA ALA A 86 -1.49 20.39 18.19
C ALA A 86 -1.88 20.64 19.66
N PRO A 87 -3.18 20.64 20.00
CA PRO A 87 -3.62 20.60 21.40
C PRO A 87 -3.14 19.30 22.07
N ALA A 88 -2.73 19.37 23.33
CA ALA A 88 -2.10 18.28 24.07
C ALA A 88 -2.86 16.94 23.99
N ARG A 89 -4.21 16.98 24.02
CA ARG A 89 -5.09 15.80 23.92
C ARG A 89 -4.95 15.02 22.60
N LEU A 90 -4.53 15.67 21.51
CA LEU A 90 -4.26 15.04 20.22
C LEU A 90 -2.76 14.80 20.00
N ALA A 91 -1.90 15.67 20.55
CA ALA A 91 -0.44 15.56 20.46
C ALA A 91 0.12 14.33 21.23
N ALA A 92 -0.39 14.06 22.44
CA ALA A 92 0.12 12.97 23.27
C ALA A 92 -0.06 11.57 22.63
N PRO A 93 -1.23 11.20 22.06
CA PRO A 93 -1.37 9.96 21.29
C PRO A 93 -0.34 9.81 20.16
N LEU A 94 -0.03 10.88 19.42
CA LEU A 94 0.96 10.86 18.35
C LEU A 94 2.38 10.62 18.89
N ALA A 95 2.74 11.27 20.00
CA ALA A 95 4.03 11.08 20.65
C ALA A 95 4.22 9.65 21.19
N LEU A 96 3.18 9.08 21.80
CA LEU A 96 3.16 7.68 22.26
C LEU A 96 3.29 6.71 21.08
N LEU A 97 2.58 6.95 19.99
CA LEU A 97 2.64 6.15 18.78
C LEU A 97 4.03 6.20 18.11
N ALA A 98 4.64 7.39 18.03
CA ALA A 98 6.01 7.56 17.53
C ALA A 98 7.04 6.86 18.42
N GLY A 99 6.91 6.97 19.75
CA GLY A 99 7.77 6.26 20.70
C GLY A 99 7.65 4.73 20.60
N ALA A 100 6.42 4.22 20.47
CA ALA A 100 6.16 2.80 20.20
C ALA A 100 6.76 2.36 18.86
N ALA A 101 6.59 3.14 17.79
CA ALA A 101 7.08 2.80 16.45
C ALA A 101 8.61 2.78 16.39
N LEU A 102 9.29 3.76 17.00
CA LEU A 102 10.75 3.77 17.13
C LEU A 102 11.25 2.56 17.92
N ALA A 103 10.57 2.19 19.01
CA ALA A 103 10.93 1.03 19.82
C ALA A 103 10.78 -0.30 19.05
N VAL A 104 9.70 -0.44 18.27
CA VAL A 104 9.50 -1.58 17.37
C VAL A 104 10.57 -1.61 16.28
N GLU A 105 10.86 -0.48 15.62
CA GLU A 105 11.87 -0.43 14.56
C GLU A 105 13.26 -0.82 15.07
N LEU A 106 13.66 -0.27 16.22
CA LEU A 106 14.90 -0.63 16.91
C LEU A 106 14.92 -2.10 17.40
N ALA A 107 13.78 -2.74 17.62
CA ALA A 107 13.70 -4.16 17.94
C ALA A 107 13.77 -5.04 16.68
N VAL A 108 13.13 -4.63 15.58
CA VAL A 108 13.19 -5.28 14.27
C VAL A 108 14.63 -5.30 13.75
N ASP A 109 15.29 -4.14 13.71
CA ASP A 109 16.66 -4.01 13.20
C ASP A 109 17.66 -4.88 13.99
N ARG A 110 17.56 -4.90 15.33
CA ARG A 110 18.38 -5.79 16.17
C ARG A 110 18.06 -7.27 15.93
N SER A 111 16.80 -7.60 15.63
CA SER A 111 16.40 -8.98 15.32
C SER A 111 16.82 -9.44 13.92
N ALA A 112 17.10 -8.52 12.99
CA ALA A 112 17.48 -8.86 11.61
C ALA A 112 18.84 -9.58 11.51
N ALA A 113 19.73 -9.36 12.49
CA ALA A 113 20.99 -10.08 12.61
C ALA A 113 20.84 -11.53 13.11
N ALA A 114 19.70 -11.89 13.73
CA ALA A 114 19.47 -13.22 14.29
C ALA A 114 18.87 -14.19 13.23
N PRO A 115 19.43 -15.39 13.03
CA PRO A 115 18.91 -16.35 12.04
C PRO A 115 17.45 -16.76 12.25
N SER A 116 16.99 -16.74 13.51
CA SER A 116 15.72 -17.26 14.01
C SER A 116 14.60 -16.21 14.18
N SER A 117 14.77 -14.97 13.72
CA SER A 117 13.78 -13.92 14.00
C SER A 117 12.41 -14.25 13.37
N PRO A 118 11.31 -14.22 14.15
CA PRO A 118 10.00 -14.71 13.68
C PRO A 118 9.40 -13.83 12.58
N LEU A 119 9.79 -12.56 12.51
CA LEU A 119 9.41 -11.65 11.42
C LEU A 119 10.12 -11.96 10.09
N ARG A 120 11.20 -12.77 10.08
CA ARG A 120 11.90 -13.19 8.85
C ARG A 120 11.04 -14.06 7.93
N ARG A 121 9.93 -14.62 8.44
CA ARG A 121 8.85 -15.23 7.64
C ARG A 121 8.26 -14.23 6.63
N PHE A 122 8.18 -12.95 7.01
CA PHE A 122 7.77 -11.87 6.12
C PHE A 122 9.01 -11.36 5.39
N ARG A 123 9.22 -11.85 4.17
CA ARG A 123 10.35 -11.43 3.35
C ARG A 123 10.10 -10.00 2.88
N THR A 124 10.84 -9.02 3.40
CA THR A 124 10.78 -7.61 2.96
C THR A 124 11.63 -7.37 1.71
N ARG A 125 11.52 -6.17 1.12
CA ARG A 125 12.37 -5.73 0.00
C ARG A 125 13.85 -5.72 0.42
N PRO A 126 14.76 -6.40 -0.30
CA PRO A 126 16.19 -6.40 0.03
C PRO A 126 16.79 -4.99 0.03
N GLY A 127 17.62 -4.68 1.02
CA GLY A 127 18.33 -3.39 1.12
C GLY A 127 17.48 -2.19 1.55
N ALA A 128 16.17 -2.35 1.80
CA ALA A 128 15.34 -1.30 2.37
C ALA A 128 15.49 -1.22 3.90
N SER A 129 15.37 -0.02 4.47
CA SER A 129 15.15 0.14 5.91
C SER A 129 13.79 -0.47 6.31
N SER A 130 13.64 -0.81 7.58
CA SER A 130 12.38 -1.33 8.13
C SER A 130 11.25 -0.30 8.01
N GLY A 131 11.57 1.00 8.20
CA GLY A 131 10.70 2.15 7.92
C GLY A 131 9.44 2.25 8.78
N ILE A 132 9.39 1.53 9.90
CA ILE A 132 8.20 1.37 10.74
C ILE A 132 7.81 2.69 11.42
N LEU A 133 8.78 3.49 11.85
CA LEU A 133 8.56 4.83 12.40
C LEU A 133 7.93 5.75 11.35
N LEU A 134 8.47 5.76 10.12
CA LEU A 134 7.92 6.54 9.01
C LEU A 134 6.48 6.10 8.69
N GLY A 135 6.27 4.80 8.47
CA GLY A 135 4.95 4.26 8.13
C GLY A 135 3.89 4.53 9.19
N ALA A 136 4.23 4.30 10.47
CA ALA A 136 3.29 4.45 11.59
C ALA A 136 2.94 5.90 11.92
N THR A 137 3.83 6.86 11.67
CA THR A 137 3.61 8.28 12.00
C THR A 137 3.07 9.11 10.84
N THR A 138 3.32 8.74 9.58
CA THR A 138 2.97 9.57 8.40
C THR A 138 1.48 9.91 8.34
N LEU A 139 0.58 8.92 8.30
CA LEU A 139 -0.87 9.19 8.19
C LEU A 139 -1.43 9.90 9.43
N PRO A 140 -1.10 9.52 10.69
CA PRO A 140 -1.49 10.28 11.87
C PRO A 140 -1.02 11.74 11.85
N CYS A 141 0.22 12.00 11.42
CA CYS A 141 0.74 13.36 11.27
C CYS A 141 -0.04 14.17 10.22
N VAL A 142 -0.38 13.57 9.07
CA VAL A 142 -1.16 14.26 8.02
C VAL A 142 -2.58 14.59 8.52
N MET A 143 -3.26 13.64 9.18
CA MET A 143 -4.59 13.88 9.75
C MET A 143 -4.55 14.93 10.86
N LEU A 144 -3.54 14.90 11.74
CA LEU A 144 -3.38 15.90 12.79
C LEU A 144 -3.02 17.28 12.23
N ALA A 145 -2.19 17.35 11.18
CA ALA A 145 -1.90 18.61 10.49
C ALA A 145 -3.14 19.23 9.85
N ARG A 146 -4.03 18.41 9.27
CA ARG A 146 -5.33 18.86 8.74
C ARG A 146 -6.30 19.27 9.85
N LEU A 147 -6.30 18.60 11.01
CA LEU A 147 -7.06 19.05 12.19
C LEU A 147 -6.57 20.41 12.71
N ILE A 148 -5.25 20.64 12.77
CA ILE A 148 -4.66 21.94 13.13
C ILE A 148 -5.05 23.03 12.11
N GLN A 149 -5.23 22.68 10.83
CA GLN A 149 -5.71 23.62 9.81
C GLN A 149 -7.19 23.96 10.06
N LEU A 150 -8.07 22.96 10.15
CA LEU A 150 -9.51 23.16 10.39
C LEU A 150 -9.78 23.92 11.70
N SER A 151 -9.03 23.65 12.78
CA SER A 151 -9.23 24.30 14.08
C SER A 151 -9.03 25.82 14.06
N ARG A 152 -8.34 26.36 13.05
CA ARG A 152 -8.10 27.82 12.90
C ARG A 152 -9.29 28.52 12.23
N ILE A 153 -10.02 27.80 11.38
CA ILE A 153 -11.11 28.30 10.52
C ILE A 153 -12.48 27.94 11.11
N LEU A 154 -12.51 27.03 12.10
CA LEU A 154 -13.70 26.64 12.86
C LEU A 154 -14.60 27.80 13.35
N PRO A 155 -14.10 29.00 13.75
CA PRO A 155 -14.96 30.12 14.14
C PRO A 155 -15.74 30.76 12.98
N THR A 156 -15.35 30.52 11.73
CA THR A 156 -15.85 31.24 10.54
C THR A 156 -16.67 30.38 9.58
N ASP A 157 -16.64 29.04 9.72
CA ASP A 157 -17.36 28.11 8.83
C ASP A 157 -18.52 27.42 9.56
N PRO A 158 -19.79 27.58 9.13
CA PRO A 158 -20.94 26.91 9.74
C PRO A 158 -20.87 25.38 9.66
N ASN A 159 -20.16 24.80 8.68
CA ASN A 159 -19.98 23.34 8.55
C ASN A 159 -18.72 22.83 9.26
N GLY A 160 -17.80 23.73 9.64
CA GLY A 160 -16.46 23.38 10.13
C GLY A 160 -16.46 22.47 11.36
N ALA A 161 -17.48 22.55 12.22
CA ALA A 161 -17.63 21.67 13.38
C ALA A 161 -17.89 20.21 13.00
N GLN A 162 -18.65 19.96 11.92
CA GLN A 162 -18.93 18.61 11.43
C GLN A 162 -17.70 18.01 10.74
N GLU A 163 -17.02 18.80 9.89
CA GLU A 163 -15.78 18.37 9.25
C GLU A 163 -14.66 18.09 10.25
N PHE A 164 -14.53 18.93 11.29
CA PHE A 164 -13.57 18.71 12.38
C PHE A 164 -13.86 17.39 13.12
N ALA A 165 -15.12 17.13 13.49
CA ALA A 165 -15.51 15.90 14.18
C ALA A 165 -15.28 14.63 13.32
N TYR A 166 -15.56 14.72 12.02
CA TYR A 166 -15.30 13.65 11.06
C TYR A 166 -13.79 13.38 10.92
N LEU A 167 -12.97 14.42 10.75
CA LEU A 167 -11.52 14.28 10.63
C LEU A 167 -10.87 13.82 11.96
N GLU A 168 -11.44 14.19 13.11
CA GLU A 168 -11.01 13.69 14.43
C GLU A 168 -11.24 12.17 14.53
N MET A 169 -12.40 11.68 14.07
CA MET A 169 -12.66 10.24 13.97
C MET A 169 -11.69 9.54 13.01
N GLN A 170 -11.34 10.16 11.87
CA GLN A 170 -10.32 9.61 10.95
C GLN A 170 -8.93 9.57 11.59
N TYR A 171 -8.50 10.62 12.31
CA TYR A 171 -7.22 10.64 13.03
C TYR A 171 -7.12 9.48 14.03
N TRP A 172 -8.18 9.24 14.81
CA TRP A 172 -8.23 8.12 15.74
C TRP A 172 -8.25 6.76 15.03
N ALA A 173 -8.99 6.62 13.92
CA ALA A 173 -9.06 5.39 13.12
C ALA A 173 -7.70 5.00 12.48
N VAL A 174 -6.96 5.98 11.95
CA VAL A 174 -5.58 5.77 11.48
C VAL A 174 -4.68 5.39 12.67
N SER A 175 -4.75 6.13 13.77
CA SER A 175 -3.82 5.96 14.89
C SER A 175 -3.99 4.62 15.61
N ILE A 176 -5.24 4.15 15.82
CA ILE A 176 -5.51 2.81 16.37
C ILE A 176 -5.12 1.70 15.39
N SER A 177 -5.24 1.92 14.07
CA SER A 177 -4.74 1.00 13.05
C SER A 177 -3.22 0.82 13.15
N CYS A 178 -2.47 1.93 13.21
CA CYS A 178 -1.03 1.91 13.41
C CYS A 178 -0.64 1.25 14.75
N ALA A 179 -1.27 1.63 15.86
CA ALA A 179 -0.99 1.06 17.19
C ALA A 179 -1.24 -0.47 17.23
N SER A 180 -2.30 -0.94 16.57
CA SER A 180 -2.63 -2.37 16.51
C SER A 180 -1.60 -3.17 15.71
N VAL A 181 -1.09 -2.60 14.60
CA VAL A 181 0.01 -3.22 13.84
C VAL A 181 1.33 -3.23 14.62
N LEU A 182 1.63 -2.17 15.37
CA LEU A 182 2.81 -2.15 16.25
C LEU A 182 2.70 -3.21 17.36
N ALA A 183 1.52 -3.36 17.96
CA ALA A 183 1.24 -4.42 18.94
C ALA A 183 1.45 -5.83 18.34
N PHE A 184 1.01 -6.05 17.10
CA PHE A 184 1.25 -7.29 16.36
C PHE A 184 2.75 -7.58 16.12
N PHE A 185 3.54 -6.56 15.76
CA PHE A 185 4.99 -6.73 15.62
C PHE A 185 5.68 -7.00 16.97
N LEU A 186 5.31 -6.30 18.04
CA LEU A 186 5.80 -6.55 19.40
C LEU A 186 5.49 -7.99 19.86
N TRP A 187 4.27 -8.47 19.59
CA TRP A 187 3.84 -9.84 19.91
C TRP A 187 4.72 -10.89 19.22
N HIS A 188 4.99 -10.73 17.92
CA HIS A 188 5.88 -11.63 17.21
C HIS A 188 7.32 -11.56 17.73
N LEU A 189 7.88 -10.37 17.91
CA LEU A 189 9.26 -10.18 18.38
C LEU A 189 9.49 -10.75 19.80
N ARG A 190 8.47 -10.73 20.67
CA ARG A 190 8.52 -11.32 22.02
C ARG A 190 8.86 -12.81 22.00
N GLN A 191 8.52 -13.54 20.94
CA GLN A 191 8.74 -14.99 20.82
C GLN A 191 10.23 -15.38 20.61
N SER A 192 11.12 -14.42 20.36
CA SER A 192 12.56 -14.64 20.12
C SER A 192 13.44 -13.59 20.82
N ALA A 193 12.99 -13.10 21.99
CA ALA A 193 13.58 -11.95 22.66
C ALA A 193 14.85 -12.29 23.49
N ASN A 194 16.00 -11.77 23.06
CA ASN A 194 17.23 -11.71 23.87
C ASN A 194 17.25 -10.48 24.79
N ASN A 195 18.19 -10.42 25.75
CA ASN A 195 18.26 -9.38 26.80
C ASN A 195 18.23 -7.92 26.29
N GLU A 196 18.86 -7.61 25.15
CA GLU A 196 18.82 -6.26 24.58
C GLU A 196 17.49 -5.93 23.89
N ILE A 197 16.95 -6.88 23.12
CA ILE A 197 15.64 -6.78 22.46
C ILE A 197 14.54 -6.62 23.53
N SER A 198 14.69 -7.28 24.68
CA SER A 198 13.79 -7.18 25.84
C SER A 198 13.60 -5.75 26.34
N LYS A 199 14.64 -4.89 26.30
CA LYS A 199 14.50 -3.47 26.70
C LYS A 199 13.58 -2.70 25.73
N ALA A 200 13.82 -2.84 24.43
CA ALA A 200 13.00 -2.19 23.40
C ALA A 200 11.55 -2.72 23.39
N LEU A 201 11.36 -4.03 23.60
CA LEU A 201 10.05 -4.65 23.73
C LEU A 201 9.26 -4.15 24.94
N LYS A 202 9.90 -4.04 26.12
CA LYS A 202 9.26 -3.51 27.33
C LYS A 202 8.80 -2.07 27.13
N TYR A 203 9.67 -1.22 26.59
CA TYR A 203 9.35 0.18 26.32
C TYR A 203 8.26 0.34 25.24
N GLY A 204 8.36 -0.40 24.12
CA GLY A 204 7.34 -0.39 23.07
C GLY A 204 5.98 -0.88 23.56
N SER A 205 5.96 -1.96 24.36
CA SER A 205 4.73 -2.47 24.97
C SER A 205 4.13 -1.48 25.96
N LEU A 206 4.95 -0.78 26.76
CA LEU A 206 4.49 0.27 27.67
C LEU A 206 3.85 1.43 26.89
N MET A 207 4.47 1.87 25.78
CA MET A 207 3.93 2.95 24.95
C MET A 207 2.63 2.57 24.24
N VAL A 208 2.49 1.33 23.76
CA VAL A 208 1.21 0.84 23.21
C VAL A 208 0.11 0.77 24.29
N VAL A 209 0.43 0.29 25.50
CA VAL A 209 -0.54 0.27 26.61
C VAL A 209 -0.95 1.70 27.01
N LEU A 210 0.00 2.62 27.14
CA LEU A 210 -0.28 4.01 27.47
C LEU A 210 -1.08 4.72 26.36
N TYR A 211 -0.83 4.39 25.09
CA TYR A 211 -1.67 4.84 23.97
C TYR A 211 -3.11 4.33 24.11
N LEU A 212 -3.32 3.04 24.38
CA LEU A 212 -4.66 2.45 24.56
C LEU A 212 -5.41 3.06 25.76
N VAL A 213 -4.72 3.32 26.87
CA VAL A 213 -5.29 4.05 28.02
C VAL A 213 -5.69 5.48 27.62
N THR A 214 -4.83 6.20 26.90
CA THR A 214 -5.12 7.57 26.41
C THR A 214 -6.31 7.59 25.46
N PHE A 215 -6.40 6.60 24.55
CA PHE A 215 -7.52 6.41 23.62
C PHE A 215 -8.85 6.17 24.36
N LEU A 216 -8.88 5.23 25.32
CA LEU A 216 -10.08 4.93 26.09
C LEU A 216 -10.51 6.12 26.96
N LEU A 217 -9.56 6.80 27.61
CA LEU A 217 -9.84 8.01 28.39
C LEU A 217 -10.42 9.13 27.51
N PHE A 218 -9.89 9.34 26.30
CA PHE A 218 -10.40 10.38 25.39
C PHE A 218 -11.89 10.18 25.07
N PHE A 219 -12.31 8.95 24.73
CA PHE A 219 -13.72 8.66 24.43
C PHE A 219 -14.60 8.53 25.68
N LEU A 220 -14.04 8.32 26.87
CA LEU A 220 -14.76 8.37 28.15
C LEU A 220 -14.99 9.82 28.63
N LEU A 221 -14.04 10.72 28.37
CA LEU A 221 -14.11 12.15 28.71
C LEU A 221 -14.98 12.94 27.71
N LYS A 222 -15.14 12.44 26.49
CA LYS A 222 -16.01 13.05 25.49
C LYS A 222 -17.46 12.79 25.88
N THR A 223 -18.23 13.85 26.11
CA THR A 223 -19.64 13.83 26.54
C THR A 223 -20.61 13.39 25.43
N ASP A 224 -20.22 12.41 24.64
CA ASP A 224 -21.11 11.66 23.76
C ASP A 224 -21.85 10.63 24.62
N GLY A 225 -23.18 10.51 24.52
CA GLY A 225 -23.97 9.59 25.34
C GLY A 225 -23.45 8.14 25.27
N GLY A 226 -23.47 7.41 26.40
CA GLY A 226 -22.68 6.18 26.57
C GLY A 226 -22.79 5.14 25.44
N LEU A 227 -23.98 4.92 24.88
CA LEU A 227 -24.18 4.02 23.74
C LEU A 227 -23.45 4.48 22.47
N LEU A 228 -23.43 5.79 22.20
CA LEU A 228 -22.71 6.38 21.06
C LEU A 228 -21.19 6.31 21.26
N ALA A 229 -20.70 6.51 22.49
CA ALA A 229 -19.29 6.30 22.81
C ALA A 229 -18.89 4.82 22.64
N MET A 230 -19.71 3.87 23.07
CA MET A 230 -19.47 2.43 22.89
C MET A 230 -19.40 2.03 21.41
N THR A 231 -20.34 2.49 20.58
CA THR A 231 -20.34 2.16 19.15
C THR A 231 -19.15 2.80 18.42
N LYS A 232 -18.77 4.05 18.73
CA LYS A 232 -17.56 4.70 18.18
C LYS A 232 -16.29 3.91 18.53
N ASN A 233 -16.14 3.49 19.78
CA ASN A 233 -15.02 2.63 20.20
C ASN A 233 -15.02 1.28 19.47
N GLY A 234 -16.19 0.65 19.29
CA GLY A 234 -16.32 -0.60 18.53
C GLY A 234 -15.86 -0.47 17.08
N TYR A 235 -16.31 0.59 16.38
CA TYR A 235 -15.86 0.92 15.02
C TYR A 235 -14.34 1.10 14.96
N LEU A 236 -13.76 1.89 15.86
CA LEU A 236 -12.32 2.13 15.91
C LEU A 236 -11.51 0.85 16.23
N LEU A 237 -12.04 -0.05 17.05
CA LEU A 237 -11.44 -1.37 17.28
C LEU A 237 -11.49 -2.26 16.03
N CYS A 238 -12.59 -2.23 15.26
CA CYS A 238 -12.67 -2.94 13.98
C CYS A 238 -11.62 -2.46 12.97
N HIS A 239 -11.30 -1.16 12.93
CA HIS A 239 -10.18 -0.62 12.14
C HIS A 239 -8.84 -1.23 12.60
N GLY A 240 -8.57 -1.25 13.91
CA GLY A 240 -7.37 -1.88 14.48
C GLY A 240 -7.19 -3.35 14.08
N VAL A 241 -8.25 -4.15 14.19
CA VAL A 241 -8.26 -5.56 13.79
C VAL A 241 -8.07 -5.72 12.27
N ALA A 242 -8.78 -4.92 11.46
CA ALA A 242 -8.67 -4.96 10.01
C ALA A 242 -7.25 -4.62 9.52
N ALA A 243 -6.57 -3.66 10.17
CA ALA A 243 -5.19 -3.28 9.84
C ALA A 243 -4.19 -4.42 10.09
N VAL A 244 -4.34 -5.16 11.19
CA VAL A 244 -3.51 -6.34 11.49
C VAL A 244 -3.76 -7.48 10.51
N ILE A 245 -5.02 -7.74 10.14
CA ILE A 245 -5.36 -8.75 9.13
C ILE A 245 -4.77 -8.35 7.77
N LEU A 246 -4.93 -7.08 7.36
CA LEU A 246 -4.50 -6.60 6.05
C LEU A 246 -2.98 -6.55 5.91
N ILE A 247 -2.23 -6.07 6.91
CA ILE A 247 -0.75 -6.05 6.82
C ILE A 247 -0.18 -7.46 6.75
N LYS A 248 -0.71 -8.40 7.56
CA LYS A 248 -0.31 -9.82 7.47
C LYS A 248 -0.57 -10.35 6.06
N HIS A 249 -1.75 -10.06 5.50
CA HIS A 249 -2.12 -10.50 4.17
C HIS A 249 -1.22 -9.92 3.06
N ILE A 250 -0.86 -8.64 3.15
CA ILE A 250 0.06 -7.97 2.22
C ILE A 250 1.45 -8.62 2.30
N LEU A 251 2.01 -8.77 3.50
CA LEU A 251 3.34 -9.34 3.71
C LEU A 251 3.43 -10.84 3.35
N GLU A 252 2.33 -11.59 3.42
CA GLU A 252 2.29 -13.00 3.01
C GLU A 252 2.05 -13.18 1.49
N LYS A 253 1.26 -12.31 0.84
CA LYS A 253 0.97 -12.40 -0.60
C LYS A 253 2.01 -11.73 -1.49
N PHE A 254 2.66 -10.68 -1.01
CA PHE A 254 3.59 -9.85 -1.79
C PHE A 254 5.00 -9.85 -1.18
N PRO A 255 5.65 -11.03 -1.03
CA PRO A 255 6.99 -11.13 -0.49
C PRO A 255 7.99 -10.34 -1.35
N SER A 256 8.96 -9.73 -0.70
CA SER A 256 9.98 -8.83 -1.22
C SER A 256 9.50 -7.57 -1.95
N CYS A 257 8.19 -7.31 -2.01
CA CYS A 257 7.65 -6.13 -2.67
C CYS A 257 7.85 -4.86 -1.81
N SER A 258 7.56 -4.92 -0.50
CA SER A 258 7.59 -3.75 0.39
C SER A 258 8.52 -3.88 1.60
N SER A 259 8.82 -2.75 2.26
CA SER A 259 9.26 -2.72 3.65
C SER A 259 8.10 -2.95 4.64
N PHE A 260 8.39 -3.08 5.93
CA PHE A 260 7.36 -3.12 6.97
C PHE A 260 6.62 -1.77 7.08
N GLY A 261 7.36 -0.66 6.96
CA GLY A 261 6.81 0.70 6.94
C GLY A 261 5.87 0.97 5.78
N GLU A 262 6.28 0.61 4.55
CA GLU A 262 5.44 0.70 3.35
C GLU A 262 4.18 -0.17 3.50
N GLY A 263 4.33 -1.41 3.99
CA GLY A 263 3.20 -2.31 4.24
C GLY A 263 2.21 -1.77 5.28
N LEU A 264 2.71 -1.14 6.35
CA LEU A 264 1.90 -0.51 7.40
C LEU A 264 1.17 0.74 6.87
N LEU A 265 1.86 1.57 6.10
CA LEU A 265 1.29 2.77 5.47
C LEU A 265 0.13 2.38 4.53
N VAL A 266 0.35 1.37 3.67
CA VAL A 266 -0.68 0.87 2.76
C VAL A 266 -1.83 0.19 3.51
N SER A 267 -1.56 -0.63 4.53
CA SER A 267 -2.63 -1.32 5.27
C SER A 267 -3.51 -0.35 6.06
N SER A 268 -2.91 0.61 6.77
CA SER A 268 -3.65 1.61 7.55
C SER A 268 -4.43 2.58 6.65
N GLY A 269 -3.82 3.03 5.55
CA GLY A 269 -4.49 3.86 4.55
C GLY A 269 -5.70 3.18 3.90
N LEU A 270 -5.55 1.93 3.46
CA LEU A 270 -6.65 1.17 2.86
C LEU A 270 -7.77 0.87 3.87
N VAL A 271 -7.44 0.53 5.12
CA VAL A 271 -8.44 0.28 6.16
C VAL A 271 -9.27 1.52 6.46
N VAL A 272 -8.64 2.69 6.56
CA VAL A 272 -9.36 3.95 6.79
C VAL A 272 -10.20 4.34 5.58
N TYR A 273 -9.69 4.14 4.37
CA TYR A 273 -10.41 4.37 3.11
C TYR A 273 -11.66 3.48 2.96
N PHE A 274 -11.53 2.17 3.18
CA PHE A 274 -12.68 1.26 3.15
C PHE A 274 -13.62 1.43 4.33
N GLY A 275 -13.12 1.86 5.50
CA GLY A 275 -13.94 2.21 6.64
C GLY A 275 -14.84 3.43 6.38
N ASP A 276 -14.34 4.45 5.69
CA ASP A 276 -15.17 5.58 5.22
C ASP A 276 -16.24 5.12 4.21
N ILE A 277 -15.86 4.32 3.21
CA ILE A 277 -16.81 3.70 2.26
C ILE A 277 -17.90 2.89 3.00
N LEU A 278 -17.52 2.09 3.99
CA LEU A 278 -18.45 1.31 4.82
C LEU A 278 -19.35 2.23 5.65
N ALA A 279 -18.80 3.26 6.29
CA ALA A 279 -19.55 4.24 7.08
C ALA A 279 -20.61 4.96 6.24
N ARG A 280 -20.25 5.43 5.04
CA ARG A 280 -21.20 6.03 4.08
C ARG A 280 -22.30 5.06 3.66
N THR A 281 -21.95 3.80 3.46
CA THR A 281 -22.93 2.76 3.08
C THR A 281 -23.91 2.49 4.23
N LEU A 282 -23.40 2.39 5.47
CA LEU A 282 -24.21 2.16 6.68
C LEU A 282 -25.09 3.37 7.07
N SER A 283 -24.65 4.61 6.77
CA SER A 283 -25.46 5.80 7.03
C SER A 283 -26.65 5.92 6.06
N LYS A 284 -26.56 5.32 4.87
CA LYS A 284 -27.62 5.35 3.83
C LYS A 284 -28.57 4.14 3.84
N MET A 285 -28.16 3.00 4.38
CA MET A 285 -28.99 1.79 4.42
C MET A 285 -30.03 1.75 5.57
N GLU A 286 -30.18 2.82 6.37
CA GLU A 286 -31.13 2.94 7.51
C GLU A 286 -31.17 1.76 8.50
N VAL A 287 -30.10 0.93 8.57
CA VAL A 287 -30.06 -0.35 9.31
C VAL A 287 -30.27 -0.20 10.83
N SER A 288 -30.22 1.02 11.36
CA SER A 288 -30.66 1.31 12.72
C SER A 288 -31.00 2.78 12.90
N ALA A 289 -32.00 3.08 13.75
CA ALA A 289 -32.39 4.46 14.10
C ALA A 289 -31.27 5.27 14.79
N SER A 290 -30.21 4.60 15.27
CA SER A 290 -28.98 5.22 15.78
C SER A 290 -27.91 5.50 14.71
N SER A 291 -28.02 4.93 13.50
CA SER A 291 -27.01 5.05 12.43
C SER A 291 -26.84 6.49 11.92
N GLY A 292 -27.93 7.26 11.83
CA GLY A 292 -27.89 8.67 11.39
C GLY A 292 -27.09 9.59 12.32
N ALA A 293 -26.99 9.24 13.61
CA ALA A 293 -26.16 9.95 14.60
C ALA A 293 -24.77 9.33 14.77
N PHE A 294 -24.52 8.16 14.20
CA PHE A 294 -23.33 7.35 14.46
C PHE A 294 -22.09 7.86 13.72
N ILE A 295 -22.21 8.08 12.41
CA ILE A 295 -21.16 8.65 11.56
C ILE A 295 -21.81 9.64 10.61
N HIS A 296 -22.04 10.86 11.09
CA HIS A 296 -22.49 11.96 10.24
C HIS A 296 -21.34 12.37 9.32
N THR A 297 -21.34 11.83 8.11
CA THR A 297 -20.45 12.31 7.05
C THR A 297 -20.87 13.72 6.65
N PRO A 298 -19.94 14.66 6.36
CA PRO A 298 -20.30 16.01 5.95
C PRO A 298 -21.17 15.97 4.69
N GLY A 299 -22.30 16.69 4.70
CA GLY A 299 -23.35 16.55 3.68
C GLY A 299 -22.95 17.00 2.27
N THR A 300 -21.91 17.80 2.14
CA THR A 300 -21.41 18.40 0.90
C THR A 300 -20.19 17.66 0.34
N GLN A 301 -20.27 16.34 0.20
CA GLN A 301 -19.19 15.56 -0.40
C GLN A 301 -19.23 15.61 -1.93
N SER A 302 -18.09 15.97 -2.53
CA SER A 302 -17.92 16.05 -3.99
C SER A 302 -18.32 14.76 -4.70
N GLU A 303 -19.17 14.87 -5.73
CA GLU A 303 -19.57 13.78 -6.63
C GLU A 303 -18.36 13.03 -7.21
N ILE A 304 -17.29 13.77 -7.52
CA ILE A 304 -16.01 13.24 -8.00
C ILE A 304 -15.43 12.23 -7.00
N ALA A 305 -15.41 12.55 -5.71
CA ALA A 305 -14.82 11.69 -4.69
C ALA A 305 -15.60 10.37 -4.55
N THR A 306 -16.93 10.41 -4.66
CA THR A 306 -17.79 9.22 -4.62
C THR A 306 -17.66 8.39 -5.88
N VAL A 307 -17.57 9.00 -7.07
CA VAL A 307 -17.30 8.27 -8.33
C VAL A 307 -15.95 7.54 -8.25
N ILE A 308 -14.90 8.20 -7.74
CA ILE A 308 -13.58 7.59 -7.51
C ILE A 308 -13.68 6.45 -6.50
N GLN A 309 -14.34 6.65 -5.35
CA GLN A 309 -14.54 5.60 -4.34
C GLN A 309 -15.29 4.39 -4.89
N GLY A 310 -16.35 4.60 -5.67
CA GLY A 310 -17.12 3.52 -6.28
C GLY A 310 -16.27 2.70 -7.25
N VAL A 311 -15.56 3.36 -8.17
CA VAL A 311 -14.68 2.68 -9.13
C VAL A 311 -13.59 1.88 -8.42
N LEU A 312 -12.92 2.47 -7.42
CA LEU A 312 -11.84 1.80 -6.70
C LEU A 312 -12.37 0.65 -5.83
N LEU A 313 -13.50 0.81 -5.14
CA LEU A 313 -14.18 -0.29 -4.44
C LEU A 313 -14.47 -1.46 -5.39
N GLY A 314 -15.04 -1.17 -6.56
CA GLY A 314 -15.30 -2.17 -7.59
C GLY A 314 -14.04 -2.92 -8.02
N LEU A 315 -12.96 -2.18 -8.32
CA LEU A 315 -11.69 -2.79 -8.72
C LEU A 315 -11.02 -3.61 -7.61
N PHE A 316 -11.10 -3.19 -6.35
CA PHE A 316 -10.58 -4.00 -5.22
C PHE A 316 -11.43 -5.25 -4.94
N LEU A 317 -12.71 -5.26 -5.32
CA LEU A 317 -13.58 -6.44 -5.26
C LEU A 317 -13.42 -7.38 -6.47
N LEU A 318 -12.94 -6.87 -7.62
CA LEU A 318 -12.73 -7.65 -8.84
C LEU A 318 -11.87 -8.93 -8.65
N PRO A 319 -10.74 -8.93 -7.90
CA PRO A 319 -10.01 -10.16 -7.59
C PRO A 319 -10.84 -11.26 -6.92
N LEU A 320 -11.80 -10.89 -6.08
CA LEU A 320 -12.69 -11.83 -5.39
C LEU A 320 -13.72 -12.38 -6.37
N LEU A 321 -14.37 -11.49 -7.13
CA LEU A 321 -15.35 -11.87 -8.15
C LEU A 321 -14.74 -12.75 -9.24
N TYR A 322 -13.57 -12.38 -9.77
CA TYR A 322 -12.84 -13.17 -10.75
C TYR A 322 -12.49 -14.57 -10.20
N LYS A 323 -11.99 -14.67 -8.96
CA LYS A 323 -11.67 -15.97 -8.34
C LYS A 323 -12.93 -16.83 -8.17
N SER A 324 -14.03 -16.25 -7.67
CA SER A 324 -15.30 -16.97 -7.50
C SER A 324 -15.89 -17.41 -8.84
N SER A 325 -15.93 -16.54 -9.85
CA SER A 325 -16.39 -16.87 -11.21
C SER A 325 -15.55 -17.98 -11.83
N LEU A 326 -14.23 -17.97 -11.65
CA LEU A 326 -13.34 -19.02 -12.14
C LEU A 326 -13.57 -20.36 -11.42
N GLN A 327 -13.82 -20.34 -10.10
CA GLN A 327 -14.17 -21.55 -9.33
C GLN A 327 -15.50 -22.15 -9.77
N VAL A 328 -16.55 -21.33 -9.94
CA VAL A 328 -17.85 -21.76 -10.47
C VAL A 328 -17.70 -22.32 -11.88
N TRP A 329 -16.94 -21.66 -12.75
CA TRP A 329 -16.66 -22.14 -14.11
C TRP A 329 -15.97 -23.52 -14.12
N VAL A 330 -14.93 -23.70 -13.31
CA VAL A 330 -14.23 -24.99 -13.17
C VAL A 330 -15.17 -26.06 -12.63
N TYR A 331 -16.01 -25.74 -11.64
CA TYR A 331 -17.01 -26.67 -11.10
C TYR A 331 -18.01 -27.13 -12.18
N CYS A 332 -18.65 -26.19 -12.89
CA CYS A 332 -19.58 -26.48 -13.98
C CYS A 332 -18.92 -27.32 -15.09
N ARG A 333 -17.67 -27.02 -15.45
CA ARG A 333 -16.91 -27.81 -16.44
C ARG A 333 -16.58 -29.21 -15.94
N THR A 334 -16.27 -29.38 -14.66
CA THR A 334 -15.97 -30.71 -14.06
C THR A 334 -17.20 -31.61 -14.10
N LEU A 335 -18.41 -31.05 -14.02
CA LEU A 335 -19.68 -31.74 -14.23
C LEU A 335 -19.92 -32.16 -15.70
N GLY A 336 -19.23 -31.53 -16.66
CA GLY A 336 -19.53 -31.55 -18.09
C GLY A 336 -18.83 -32.62 -18.96
N LYS A 337 -18.04 -33.53 -18.37
CA LYS A 337 -17.25 -34.65 -18.95
C LYS A 337 -15.73 -34.43 -19.17
N GLN A 338 -15.03 -35.57 -19.10
CA GLN A 338 -13.63 -35.80 -19.49
C GLN A 338 -13.39 -35.69 -21.00
N ARG A 339 -12.09 -35.72 -21.41
CA ARG A 339 -11.50 -35.65 -22.78
C ARG A 339 -11.39 -34.18 -23.28
N THR A 340 -10.25 -33.65 -23.75
CA THR A 340 -9.02 -34.29 -24.32
C THR A 340 -7.79 -33.37 -24.20
N GLN A 341 -6.66 -33.89 -23.68
CA GLN A 341 -5.47 -33.07 -23.36
C GLN A 341 -4.55 -32.78 -24.57
N ALA A 342 -4.68 -31.61 -25.19
CA ALA A 342 -3.59 -30.87 -25.87
C ALA A 342 -4.06 -29.50 -26.39
N ILE A 343 -5.13 -29.50 -27.20
CA ILE A 343 -5.82 -28.30 -27.73
C ILE A 343 -6.36 -27.43 -26.59
N GLU A 344 -6.69 -28.09 -25.48
CA GLU A 344 -7.30 -27.56 -24.26
C GLU A 344 -6.58 -26.34 -23.66
N LYS A 345 -5.24 -26.29 -23.66
CA LYS A 345 -4.47 -25.23 -22.97
C LYS A 345 -4.59 -23.84 -23.61
N ARG A 346 -4.82 -23.76 -24.93
CA ARG A 346 -5.01 -22.46 -25.60
C ARG A 346 -6.44 -21.95 -25.40
N ALA A 347 -7.42 -22.85 -25.44
CA ALA A 347 -8.81 -22.54 -25.09
C ALA A 347 -8.92 -22.10 -23.61
N GLU A 348 -8.28 -22.81 -22.70
CA GLU A 348 -8.26 -22.54 -21.25
C GLU A 348 -7.73 -21.12 -20.91
N LYS A 349 -6.62 -20.68 -21.53
CA LYS A 349 -6.12 -19.30 -21.35
C LYS A 349 -7.06 -18.25 -21.96
N GLY A 350 -7.73 -18.57 -23.08
CA GLY A 350 -8.77 -17.72 -23.66
C GLY A 350 -10.00 -17.59 -22.74
N THR A 351 -10.49 -18.69 -22.20
CA THR A 351 -11.64 -18.73 -21.29
C THR A 351 -11.38 -17.99 -19.98
N GLY A 352 -10.24 -18.21 -19.33
CA GLY A 352 -9.88 -17.46 -18.11
C GLY A 352 -9.82 -15.94 -18.37
N SER A 353 -9.32 -15.54 -19.53
CA SER A 353 -9.29 -14.13 -19.94
C SER A 353 -10.69 -13.56 -20.21
N ALA A 354 -11.57 -14.34 -20.85
CA ALA A 354 -12.97 -13.97 -21.04
C ALA A 354 -13.71 -13.81 -19.70
N VAL A 355 -13.52 -14.74 -18.74
CA VAL A 355 -14.08 -14.62 -17.39
C VAL A 355 -13.60 -13.34 -16.70
N PHE A 356 -12.31 -13.01 -16.79
CA PHE A 356 -11.78 -11.75 -16.26
C PHE A 356 -12.46 -10.52 -16.87
N TYR A 357 -12.56 -10.43 -18.21
CA TYR A 357 -13.18 -9.28 -18.86
C TYR A 357 -14.68 -9.17 -18.57
N VAL A 358 -15.40 -10.30 -18.45
CA VAL A 358 -16.81 -10.31 -18.04
C VAL A 358 -16.94 -9.87 -16.58
N SER A 359 -16.11 -10.36 -15.65
CA SER A 359 -16.11 -9.89 -14.25
C SER A 359 -15.80 -8.38 -14.16
N LEU A 360 -14.84 -7.88 -14.95
CA LEU A 360 -14.52 -6.44 -15.02
C LEU A 360 -15.72 -5.63 -15.55
N LEU A 361 -16.40 -6.11 -16.60
CA LEU A 361 -17.58 -5.47 -17.16
C LEU A 361 -18.74 -5.45 -16.15
N VAL A 362 -18.97 -6.56 -15.44
CA VAL A 362 -19.99 -6.66 -14.38
C VAL A 362 -19.71 -5.67 -13.24
N VAL A 363 -18.45 -5.55 -12.82
CA VAL A 363 -18.03 -4.57 -11.82
C VAL A 363 -18.32 -3.15 -12.31
N LEU A 364 -17.85 -2.77 -13.50
CA LEU A 364 -17.93 -1.39 -13.98
C LEU A 364 -19.35 -0.95 -14.38
N LEU A 365 -20.18 -1.86 -14.92
CA LEU A 365 -21.54 -1.54 -15.40
C LEU A 365 -22.66 -1.82 -14.39
N PHE A 366 -22.43 -2.62 -13.34
CA PHE A 366 -23.48 -2.96 -12.36
C PHE A 366 -23.07 -2.63 -10.92
N LEU A 367 -21.89 -3.07 -10.47
CA LEU A 367 -21.49 -2.87 -9.07
C LEU A 367 -21.19 -1.39 -8.75
N VAL A 368 -20.37 -0.73 -9.57
CA VAL A 368 -20.00 0.68 -9.40
C VAL A 368 -21.23 1.61 -9.50
N PRO A 369 -22.13 1.48 -10.48
CA PRO A 369 -23.34 2.31 -10.57
C PRO A 369 -24.32 2.05 -9.43
N SER A 370 -24.49 0.79 -9.00
CA SER A 370 -25.41 0.48 -7.89
C SER A 370 -24.94 1.09 -6.56
N TRP A 371 -23.63 1.03 -6.27
CA TRP A 371 -23.08 1.61 -5.04
C TRP A 371 -23.10 3.14 -5.06
N THR A 372 -22.73 3.77 -6.18
CA THR A 372 -22.76 5.25 -6.31
C THR A 372 -24.19 5.81 -6.24
N ARG A 373 -25.17 5.11 -6.82
CA ARG A 373 -26.60 5.42 -6.65
C ARG A 373 -27.05 5.31 -5.20
N LEU A 374 -26.67 4.24 -4.49
CA LEU A 374 -27.03 4.05 -3.08
C LEU A 374 -26.46 5.16 -2.18
N VAL A 375 -25.20 5.55 -2.38
CA VAL A 375 -24.50 6.48 -1.48
C VAL A 375 -24.83 7.95 -1.76
N GLN A 376 -24.95 8.34 -3.02
CA GLN A 376 -25.16 9.75 -3.42
C GLN A 376 -26.48 10.04 -4.14
N GLY A 377 -27.30 9.03 -4.47
CA GLY A 377 -28.49 9.25 -5.29
C GLY A 377 -28.18 9.52 -6.77
N LEU A 378 -26.96 9.22 -7.24
CA LEU A 378 -26.58 9.36 -8.65
C LEU A 378 -27.47 8.48 -9.53
N GLU A 379 -28.47 9.08 -10.17
CA GLU A 379 -29.39 8.39 -11.08
C GLU A 379 -28.68 7.96 -12.37
N VAL A 380 -27.82 8.86 -12.88
CA VAL A 380 -27.02 8.71 -14.10
C VAL A 380 -25.83 7.77 -13.84
N HIS A 381 -25.57 6.88 -14.80
CA HIS A 381 -24.43 5.97 -14.77
C HIS A 381 -23.09 6.73 -14.61
N PRO A 382 -22.19 6.37 -13.68
CA PRO A 382 -20.96 7.13 -13.39
C PRO A 382 -20.09 7.48 -14.60
N PHE A 383 -19.97 6.58 -15.59
CA PHE A 383 -19.23 6.89 -16.82
C PHE A 383 -19.92 7.97 -17.68
N VAL A 384 -21.25 7.99 -17.72
CA VAL A 384 -22.02 9.02 -18.42
C VAL A 384 -21.94 10.34 -17.64
N TRP A 385 -22.00 10.28 -16.31
CA TRP A 385 -21.74 11.44 -15.46
C TRP A 385 -20.35 12.03 -15.71
N VAL A 386 -19.30 11.20 -15.84
CA VAL A 386 -17.94 11.66 -16.18
C VAL A 386 -17.88 12.34 -17.54
N LEU A 387 -18.54 11.78 -18.57
CA LEU A 387 -18.60 12.40 -19.90
C LEU A 387 -19.37 13.74 -19.85
N ASN A 388 -20.51 13.78 -19.17
CA ASN A 388 -21.29 15.02 -18.99
C ASN A 388 -20.48 16.08 -18.22
N TYR A 389 -19.75 15.69 -17.18
CA TYR A 389 -18.85 16.56 -16.42
C TYR A 389 -17.66 17.05 -17.28
N MET A 390 -17.19 16.25 -18.23
CA MET A 390 -16.11 16.64 -19.14
C MET A 390 -16.58 17.62 -20.23
N PHE A 391 -17.82 17.49 -20.73
CA PHE A 391 -18.34 18.29 -21.86
C PHE A 391 -19.22 19.48 -21.47
N THR A 392 -19.86 19.49 -20.29
CA THR A 392 -20.69 20.62 -19.84
C THR A 392 -19.79 21.78 -19.39
N ASN A 393 -19.93 22.98 -20.00
CA ASN A 393 -19.15 24.19 -19.71
C ASN A 393 -17.63 23.89 -19.68
N SER A 394 -17.09 23.51 -20.84
CA SER A 394 -15.91 22.65 -20.91
C SER A 394 -14.68 23.26 -21.57
N ASP A 395 -14.71 24.51 -22.05
CA ASP A 395 -13.62 25.11 -22.83
C ASP A 395 -12.25 24.98 -22.15
N GLU A 396 -12.15 25.31 -20.86
CA GLU A 396 -10.91 25.14 -20.07
C GLU A 396 -10.49 23.67 -19.88
N ARG A 397 -11.47 22.76 -19.70
CA ARG A 397 -11.23 21.32 -19.50
C ARG A 397 -10.78 20.65 -20.81
N LEU A 398 -11.39 21.02 -21.93
CA LEU A 398 -11.02 20.56 -23.27
C LEU A 398 -9.67 21.15 -23.70
N LEU A 399 -9.39 22.43 -23.38
CA LEU A 399 -8.09 23.04 -23.60
C LEU A 399 -7.00 22.34 -22.77
N LEU A 400 -7.27 22.00 -21.51
CA LEU A 400 -6.36 21.22 -20.67
C LEU A 400 -6.12 19.81 -21.22
N CYS A 401 -7.16 19.13 -21.73
CA CYS A 401 -7.02 17.86 -22.44
C CYS A 401 -6.17 17.99 -23.72
N ALA A 402 -6.39 19.03 -24.51
CA ALA A 402 -5.58 19.31 -25.71
C ALA A 402 -4.11 19.60 -25.36
N TYR A 403 -3.87 20.34 -24.27
CA TYR A 403 -2.55 20.57 -23.71
C TYR A 403 -1.88 19.26 -23.25
N TRP A 404 -2.59 18.40 -22.51
CA TRP A 404 -2.07 17.09 -22.10
C TRP A 404 -1.73 16.20 -23.30
N ILE A 405 -2.60 16.13 -24.31
CA ILE A 405 -2.33 15.41 -25.56
C ILE A 405 -1.08 15.96 -26.24
N PHE A 406 -0.95 17.29 -26.34
CA PHE A 406 0.24 17.93 -26.91
C PHE A 406 1.52 17.56 -26.14
N VAL A 407 1.52 17.70 -24.81
CA VAL A 407 2.66 17.36 -23.95
C VAL A 407 3.03 15.88 -24.08
N ILE A 408 2.05 14.98 -24.08
CA ILE A 408 2.25 13.53 -24.24
C ILE A 408 2.82 13.23 -25.63
N CYS A 409 2.27 13.79 -26.72
CA CYS A 409 2.76 13.61 -28.07
C CYS A 409 4.21 14.11 -28.25
N VAL A 410 4.53 15.31 -27.74
CA VAL A 410 5.89 15.84 -27.72
C VAL A 410 6.81 14.92 -26.91
N SER A 411 6.34 14.42 -25.77
CA SER A 411 7.14 13.55 -24.89
C SER A 411 7.43 12.19 -25.49
N ILE A 412 6.47 11.56 -26.16
CA ILE A 412 6.65 10.29 -26.88
C ILE A 412 7.63 10.47 -28.05
N ARG A 413 7.48 11.53 -28.86
CA ARG A 413 8.43 11.82 -29.96
C ARG A 413 9.84 12.03 -29.44
N ARG A 414 10.00 12.78 -28.33
CA ARG A 414 11.31 13.07 -27.75
C ARG A 414 11.93 11.83 -27.10
N PHE A 415 11.14 11.02 -26.39
CA PHE A 415 11.54 9.72 -25.87
C PHE A 415 12.03 8.78 -26.98
N TYR A 416 11.29 8.67 -28.09
CA TYR A 416 11.69 7.84 -29.23
C TYR A 416 13.01 8.32 -29.85
N SER A 417 13.18 9.63 -30.04
CA SER A 417 14.43 10.23 -30.51
C SER A 417 15.62 9.94 -29.59
N ILE A 418 15.42 10.08 -28.28
CA ILE A 418 16.44 9.81 -27.25
C ILE A 418 16.80 8.32 -27.20
N SER A 419 15.82 7.41 -27.24
CA SER A 419 16.06 5.95 -27.23
C SER A 419 16.85 5.45 -28.43
N LYS A 420 16.82 6.19 -29.56
CA LYS A 420 17.59 5.90 -30.77
C LYS A 420 19.06 6.32 -30.64
N GLN A 421 19.37 7.26 -29.73
CA GLN A 421 20.75 7.59 -29.35
C GLN A 421 21.22 6.66 -28.22
N SER A 422 21.99 5.64 -28.63
CA SER A 422 22.50 4.57 -27.78
C SER A 422 23.17 5.07 -26.49
N LYS A 423 22.90 4.37 -25.37
CA LYS A 423 23.36 4.65 -23.99
C LYS A 423 22.66 5.80 -23.25
N THR A 424 21.35 6.00 -23.43
CA THR A 424 20.60 6.78 -22.43
C THR A 424 20.59 6.03 -21.09
N GLU A 425 21.19 6.59 -20.05
CA GLU A 425 21.15 5.97 -18.72
C GLU A 425 19.72 5.97 -18.15
N ARG A 426 19.33 4.87 -17.50
CA ARG A 426 18.00 4.73 -16.85
C ARG A 426 17.69 5.86 -15.86
N ILE A 427 18.73 6.48 -15.29
CA ILE A 427 18.65 7.63 -14.38
C ILE A 427 18.09 8.86 -15.11
N LEU A 428 18.64 9.23 -16.27
CA LEU A 428 18.15 10.36 -17.08
C LEU A 428 16.71 10.14 -17.54
N LEU A 429 16.36 8.89 -17.86
CA LEU A 429 14.99 8.54 -18.23
C LEU A 429 14.00 8.72 -17.06
N ARG A 430 14.38 8.33 -15.84
CA ARG A 430 13.57 8.62 -14.64
C ARG A 430 13.38 10.13 -14.50
N LYS A 431 14.47 10.92 -14.47
CA LYS A 431 14.41 12.38 -14.36
C LYS A 431 13.48 13.01 -15.42
N TYR A 432 13.50 12.49 -16.65
CA TYR A 432 12.60 12.93 -17.71
C TYR A 432 11.11 12.68 -17.41
N TYR A 433 10.73 11.49 -16.91
CA TYR A 433 9.33 11.21 -16.57
C TYR A 433 8.83 12.05 -15.39
N HIS A 434 9.68 12.31 -14.39
CA HIS A 434 9.34 13.21 -13.29
C HIS A 434 9.11 14.65 -13.78
N LEU A 435 9.94 15.16 -14.70
CA LEU A 435 9.70 16.45 -15.35
C LEU A 435 8.39 16.48 -16.16
N VAL A 436 8.08 15.42 -16.91
CA VAL A 436 6.80 15.30 -17.63
C VAL A 436 5.61 15.31 -16.67
N ALA A 437 5.72 14.67 -15.50
CA ALA A 437 4.69 14.72 -14.46
C ALA A 437 4.48 16.16 -13.92
N VAL A 438 5.55 16.95 -13.73
CA VAL A 438 5.43 18.38 -13.37
C VAL A 438 4.66 19.15 -14.44
N LEU A 439 5.01 18.95 -15.72
CA LEU A 439 4.37 19.65 -16.85
C LEU A 439 2.89 19.28 -17.01
N ILE A 440 2.52 18.01 -16.83
CA ILE A 440 1.13 17.55 -16.94
C ILE A 440 0.29 18.03 -15.75
N PHE A 441 0.78 17.84 -14.51
CA PHE A 441 -0.04 18.04 -13.32
C PHE A 441 -0.06 19.49 -12.80
N SER A 442 1.03 20.25 -12.90
CA SER A 442 1.09 21.60 -12.29
C SER A 442 0.08 22.59 -12.90
N PRO A 443 -0.09 22.69 -14.24
CA PRO A 443 -1.12 23.55 -14.83
C PRO A 443 -2.53 23.10 -14.45
N ALA A 444 -2.75 21.78 -14.34
CA ALA A 444 -4.04 21.22 -13.97
C ALA A 444 -4.44 21.53 -12.51
N VAL A 445 -3.48 21.64 -11.58
CA VAL A 445 -3.74 22.13 -10.22
C VAL A 445 -4.19 23.60 -10.22
N ILE A 446 -3.60 24.43 -11.10
CA ILE A 446 -3.89 25.87 -11.18
C ILE A 446 -5.27 26.12 -11.81
N PHE A 447 -5.51 25.58 -13.01
CA PHE A 447 -6.68 25.93 -13.82
C PHE A 447 -7.93 25.10 -13.46
N GLN A 448 -7.79 23.79 -13.28
CA GLN A 448 -8.93 22.87 -13.17
C GLN A 448 -8.71 21.79 -12.08
N PRO A 449 -8.58 22.19 -10.80
CA PRO A 449 -8.24 21.27 -9.72
C PRO A 449 -9.26 20.15 -9.54
N ALA A 450 -10.57 20.43 -9.64
CA ALA A 450 -11.60 19.40 -9.50
C ALA A 450 -11.50 18.33 -10.62
N PHE A 451 -11.31 18.75 -11.88
CA PHE A 451 -11.09 17.82 -12.99
C PHE A 451 -9.80 16.99 -12.80
N LEU A 452 -8.75 17.57 -12.22
CA LEU A 452 -7.54 16.82 -11.87
C LEU A 452 -7.77 15.74 -10.79
N ASP A 453 -8.73 15.91 -9.86
CA ASP A 453 -9.08 14.84 -8.92
C ASP A 453 -9.65 13.62 -9.66
N LEU A 454 -10.57 13.88 -10.57
CA LEU A 454 -11.18 12.85 -11.42
C LEU A 454 -10.14 12.18 -12.31
N ALA A 455 -9.22 12.95 -12.90
CA ALA A 455 -8.13 12.43 -13.72
C ALA A 455 -7.14 11.56 -12.93
N PHE A 456 -6.76 11.95 -11.70
CA PHE A 456 -5.92 11.11 -10.83
C PHE A 456 -6.62 9.81 -10.44
N GLY A 457 -7.91 9.86 -10.09
CA GLY A 457 -8.70 8.67 -9.78
C GLY A 457 -8.84 7.72 -10.98
N ALA A 458 -9.09 8.26 -12.18
CA ALA A 458 -9.16 7.50 -13.42
C ALA A 458 -7.80 6.87 -13.81
N ALA A 459 -6.70 7.61 -13.65
CA ALA A 459 -5.35 7.10 -13.89
C ALA A 459 -4.98 5.97 -12.91
N PHE A 460 -5.36 6.10 -11.64
CA PHE A 460 -5.11 5.06 -10.63
C PHE A 460 -5.95 3.81 -10.89
N ALA A 461 -7.21 3.97 -11.27
CA ALA A 461 -8.08 2.89 -11.72
C ALA A 461 -7.51 2.16 -12.97
N LEU A 462 -6.99 2.91 -13.95
CA LEU A 462 -6.34 2.35 -15.13
C LEU A 462 -5.08 1.56 -14.75
N PHE A 463 -4.22 2.09 -13.89
CA PHE A 463 -3.01 1.38 -13.43
C PHE A 463 -3.37 0.09 -12.67
N LEU A 464 -4.42 0.08 -11.85
CA LEU A 464 -4.92 -1.14 -11.21
C LEU A 464 -5.40 -2.18 -12.23
N ILE A 465 -6.15 -1.78 -13.26
CA ILE A 465 -6.62 -2.69 -14.32
C ILE A 465 -5.44 -3.25 -15.12
N LEU A 466 -4.48 -2.42 -15.52
CA LEU A 466 -3.28 -2.83 -16.25
C LEU A 466 -2.42 -3.79 -15.43
N GLU A 467 -2.26 -3.54 -14.13
CA GLU A 467 -1.52 -4.41 -13.23
C GLU A 467 -2.23 -5.75 -13.01
N MET A 468 -3.56 -5.76 -12.88
CA MET A 468 -4.35 -7.01 -12.84
C MET A 468 -4.19 -7.83 -14.13
N ILE A 469 -4.24 -7.18 -15.29
CA ILE A 469 -4.01 -7.81 -16.60
C ILE A 469 -2.58 -8.38 -16.71
N ARG A 470 -1.56 -7.67 -16.17
CA ARG A 470 -0.16 -8.13 -16.11
C ARG A 470 -0.02 -9.34 -15.18
N VAL A 471 -0.50 -9.25 -13.95
CA VAL A 471 -0.35 -10.26 -12.89
C VAL A 471 -1.09 -11.57 -13.22
N TRP A 472 -2.24 -11.49 -13.88
CA TRP A 472 -2.99 -12.68 -14.33
C TRP A 472 -2.70 -13.10 -15.78
N GLU A 473 -1.72 -12.47 -16.45
CA GLU A 473 -1.35 -12.70 -17.87
C GLU A 473 -2.55 -12.76 -18.84
N VAL A 474 -3.55 -11.89 -18.66
CA VAL A 474 -4.83 -11.93 -19.40
C VAL A 474 -4.60 -11.73 -20.90
N TYR A 475 -5.02 -12.70 -21.72
CA TYR A 475 -4.88 -12.65 -23.17
C TYR A 475 -5.92 -11.69 -23.79
N PRO A 476 -5.56 -10.84 -24.77
CA PRO A 476 -4.27 -10.78 -25.48
C PRO A 476 -3.23 -9.84 -24.85
N LEU A 477 -3.64 -8.91 -23.99
CA LEU A 477 -2.81 -7.75 -23.61
C LEU A 477 -1.71 -8.05 -22.58
N GLY A 478 -1.86 -9.08 -21.75
CA GLY A 478 -1.02 -9.33 -20.57
C GLY A 478 0.47 -9.47 -20.89
N HIS A 479 0.84 -10.15 -21.98
CA HIS A 479 2.25 -10.28 -22.38
C HIS A 479 2.82 -8.95 -22.88
N THR A 480 2.06 -8.21 -23.70
CA THR A 480 2.46 -6.90 -24.23
C THR A 480 2.64 -5.88 -23.10
N ILE A 481 1.71 -5.83 -22.15
CA ILE A 481 1.79 -4.97 -20.97
C ILE A 481 2.96 -5.38 -20.07
N HIS A 482 3.18 -6.68 -19.85
CA HIS A 482 4.33 -7.16 -19.08
C HIS A 482 5.67 -6.74 -19.71
N GLN A 483 5.83 -6.91 -21.03
CA GLN A 483 7.02 -6.46 -21.75
C GLN A 483 7.22 -4.95 -21.69
N PHE A 484 6.14 -4.17 -21.88
CA PHE A 484 6.17 -2.71 -21.80
C PHE A 484 6.56 -2.24 -20.39
N MET A 485 5.86 -2.71 -19.35
CA MET A 485 6.10 -2.28 -17.97
C MET A 485 7.48 -2.69 -17.46
N ASN A 486 7.98 -3.88 -17.80
CA ASN A 486 9.32 -4.34 -17.41
C ASN A 486 10.46 -3.50 -18.03
N ALA A 487 10.21 -2.74 -19.11
CA ALA A 487 11.20 -1.80 -19.63
C ALA A 487 11.45 -0.63 -18.66
N PHE A 488 10.48 -0.32 -17.81
CA PHE A 488 10.49 0.82 -16.87
C PHE A 488 10.71 0.41 -15.40
N THR A 489 10.64 -0.89 -15.06
CA THR A 489 10.96 -1.40 -13.72
C THR A 489 12.45 -1.26 -13.38
N ASP A 490 12.72 -0.95 -12.12
CA ASP A 490 14.07 -0.89 -11.55
C ASP A 490 14.35 -2.09 -10.61
N HIS A 491 15.58 -2.25 -10.14
CA HIS A 491 15.98 -3.26 -9.14
C HIS A 491 15.20 -3.20 -7.81
N ARG A 492 14.41 -2.14 -7.60
CA ARG A 492 13.54 -1.92 -6.43
C ARG A 492 12.15 -2.53 -6.61
N ASP A 493 11.70 -2.76 -7.85
CA ASP A 493 10.41 -3.40 -8.13
C ASP A 493 10.55 -4.92 -8.04
N SER A 494 9.48 -5.59 -7.61
CA SER A 494 9.42 -7.06 -7.57
C SER A 494 8.69 -7.61 -8.81
N GLU A 495 9.05 -8.81 -9.24
CA GLU A 495 8.38 -9.49 -10.37
C GLU A 495 6.85 -9.60 -10.17
N ILE A 496 6.42 -9.75 -8.91
CA ILE A 496 5.02 -9.92 -8.51
C ILE A 496 4.23 -8.61 -8.68
N LEU A 497 4.70 -7.47 -8.19
CA LEU A 497 3.97 -6.19 -8.19
C LEU A 497 4.91 -5.00 -8.43
N ILE A 498 4.54 -4.16 -9.40
CA ILE A 498 5.33 -2.99 -9.81
C ILE A 498 4.86 -1.77 -9.02
N ILE A 499 5.57 -1.45 -7.93
CA ILE A 499 5.17 -0.37 -7.01
C ILE A 499 5.46 1.01 -7.61
N SER A 500 6.56 1.16 -8.36
CA SER A 500 7.06 2.47 -8.82
C SER A 500 6.02 3.35 -9.55
N HIS A 501 5.11 2.75 -10.32
CA HIS A 501 4.08 3.51 -11.06
C HIS A 501 2.95 3.98 -10.14
N PHE A 502 2.57 3.17 -9.14
CA PHE A 502 1.58 3.55 -8.13
C PHE A 502 2.14 4.60 -7.16
N SER A 503 3.39 4.46 -6.73
CA SER A 503 4.01 5.41 -5.79
C SER A 503 4.24 6.79 -6.41
N LEU A 504 4.63 6.87 -7.69
CA LEU A 504 4.72 8.15 -8.41
C LEU A 504 3.35 8.82 -8.53
N LEU A 505 2.32 8.08 -8.96
CA LEU A 505 0.98 8.63 -9.15
C LEU A 505 0.33 9.05 -7.82
N LEU A 506 0.31 8.16 -6.82
CA LEU A 506 -0.24 8.45 -5.49
C LEU A 506 0.57 9.52 -4.77
N GLY A 507 1.88 9.57 -4.95
CA GLY A 507 2.72 10.61 -4.36
C GLY A 507 2.43 12.02 -4.92
N CYS A 508 2.00 12.13 -6.19
CA CYS A 508 1.46 13.37 -6.75
C CYS A 508 0.01 13.64 -6.30
N ALA A 509 -0.85 12.62 -6.28
CA ALA A 509 -2.29 12.77 -6.03
C ALA A 509 -2.64 12.98 -4.55
N LEU A 510 -1.98 12.28 -3.61
CA LEU A 510 -2.31 12.30 -2.19
C LEU A 510 -2.20 13.71 -1.57
N PRO A 511 -1.14 14.52 -1.81
CA PRO A 511 -1.09 15.88 -1.27
C PRO A 511 -2.20 16.80 -1.81
N LYS A 512 -2.68 16.55 -3.05
CA LYS A 512 -3.83 17.25 -3.63
C LYS A 512 -5.12 16.81 -2.93
N TRP A 513 -5.41 15.51 -2.86
CA TRP A 513 -6.58 14.97 -2.15
C TRP A 513 -6.60 15.37 -0.67
N MET A 514 -5.44 15.44 -0.03
CA MET A 514 -5.23 15.90 1.34
C MET A 514 -5.04 17.43 1.47
N SER A 515 -5.35 18.20 0.43
CA SER A 515 -5.37 19.67 0.47
C SER A 515 -6.66 20.29 -0.09
N SER A 516 -7.57 19.51 -0.69
CA SER A 516 -8.87 20.01 -1.14
C SER A 516 -9.67 20.64 0.02
N GLY A 517 -10.50 21.63 -0.30
CA GLY A 517 -11.37 22.36 0.63
C GLY A 517 -10.90 23.77 1.00
N PHE A 518 -9.62 23.96 1.39
CA PHE A 518 -9.20 25.18 2.11
C PHE A 518 -7.87 25.78 1.60
N ASN A 519 -7.90 27.08 1.27
CA ASN A 519 -6.85 27.78 0.53
C ASN A 519 -5.70 28.40 1.36
N ASP A 520 -5.67 28.25 2.69
CA ASP A 520 -4.63 28.80 3.60
C ASP A 520 -3.18 28.48 3.20
N ARG A 521 -2.97 27.43 2.38
CA ARG A 521 -1.66 26.99 1.89
C ARG A 521 -1.73 26.65 0.40
N PRO A 522 -1.65 27.64 -0.51
CA PRO A 522 -1.80 27.39 -1.95
C PRO A 522 -0.73 26.46 -2.55
N LEU A 523 0.40 26.26 -1.85
CA LEU A 523 1.47 25.34 -2.26
C LEU A 523 1.26 23.89 -1.78
N ALA A 524 0.34 23.62 -0.85
CA ALA A 524 0.12 22.27 -0.32
C ALA A 524 -0.33 21.24 -1.39
N PRO A 525 -1.23 21.57 -2.35
CA PRO A 525 -1.58 20.65 -3.44
C PRO A 525 -0.39 20.30 -4.35
N PHE A 526 0.58 21.21 -4.47
CA PHE A 526 1.78 21.03 -5.31
C PHE A 526 2.88 20.22 -4.61
N ALA A 527 2.80 19.99 -3.29
CA ALA A 527 3.89 19.40 -2.52
C ALA A 527 4.36 18.05 -3.08
N GLY A 528 3.43 17.19 -3.51
CA GLY A 528 3.74 15.91 -4.16
C GLY A 528 4.41 16.07 -5.52
N ILE A 529 3.83 16.90 -6.37
CA ILE A 529 4.29 17.17 -7.73
C ILE A 529 5.69 17.80 -7.71
N LEU A 530 5.97 18.75 -6.82
CA LEU A 530 7.27 19.40 -6.70
C LEU A 530 8.32 18.50 -6.01
N SER A 531 7.93 17.78 -4.95
CA SER A 531 8.85 16.88 -4.23
C SER A 531 9.31 15.71 -5.11
N LEU A 532 8.40 15.07 -5.84
CA LEU A 532 8.75 13.97 -6.74
C LEU A 532 9.24 14.47 -8.10
N GLY A 533 8.68 15.57 -8.60
CA GLY A 533 8.95 16.07 -9.94
C GLY A 533 10.21 16.91 -10.07
N ILE A 534 10.64 17.57 -8.98
CA ILE A 534 11.87 18.36 -8.90
C ILE A 534 12.83 17.72 -7.88
N GLY A 535 12.35 17.40 -6.67
CA GLY A 535 13.18 16.89 -5.58
C GLY A 535 13.86 15.54 -5.86
N ASP A 536 13.17 14.57 -6.50
CA ASP A 536 13.79 13.29 -6.92
C ASP A 536 14.65 13.44 -8.21
N THR A 537 14.65 14.63 -8.83
CA THR A 537 15.39 14.90 -10.08
C THR A 537 16.69 15.69 -9.89
N MET A 538 16.91 16.28 -8.72
CA MET A 538 18.18 16.89 -8.35
C MET A 538 19.14 15.79 -7.87
#